data_AF-A0AAW0A3Z5-F1
#
_entry.id   AF-A0AAW0A3Z5-F1
#
_cell.length_a   1.000
_cell.length_b   1.000
_cell.length_c   1.000
_cell.angle_alpha   90.00
_cell.angle_beta   90.00
_cell.angle_gamma   90.00
#
_symmetry.space_group_name_H-M   'P 1'
#
loop_
_entity.id
_entity.type
_entity.pdbx_description
1 polymer ?
#
loop_
_entity_poly.entity_id
_entity_poly.type
_entity_poly.pdbx_seq_one_letter_code
_entity_poly.pdbx_strand_id
1 'polypeptide(L)'
;MPPGPFFLNSKRTENRFPLGLLCHVFLVADLTPPIICLMRTANYPASAVHSYKLLLQAEILPLLGPSDTAYPSWMTDDHTPVEFSLALSNNGEMLIRFAIEASALRLSGDRSIKSLRKVLQNLSHAMPMKPDFDLHWFDICGEELLLGDTQPPLSHVGPASETFIGFDCGHHFVSMKVYFMPRSRALVTQQSPKEMLARTATRLGLAEPWSKITQFLSHFLPGGTLQGDDVSVGLTKARVLWDALTADGPPEQRLRYFASGLVYYELRPDGPNPTSKVYFPVQRHLSNDLSAAKAIDRLTSHLPIFSPENPYSGFIQTVFPHQELSSRSGIHTYACCTVKPVGSEISLYLNPEAFAPERKVGLRGALAAQIPTLSPFDAHIIARFFVRQWELFINGAEDASFCFAPECCLRDLLVFSPSFRMLQGKHNIVHHVLSVSRTFRSVSIVGTVTFKALSHGLCMIL
;
A
#
# COMPACT_ATOMS: atom_id res chain seq x y z
N MET A 1 -18.44 -35.84 15.95
CA MET A 1 -17.19 -36.16 15.23
C MET A 1 -16.35 -34.89 15.16
N PRO A 2 -15.07 -34.90 15.54
CA PRO A 2 -14.23 -33.73 15.36
C PRO A 2 -13.88 -33.55 13.86
N PRO A 3 -13.64 -32.33 13.37
CA PRO A 3 -13.21 -32.11 11.99
C PRO A 3 -11.76 -32.54 11.85
N GLY A 4 -11.49 -33.38 10.85
CA GLY A 4 -10.15 -33.89 10.52
C GLY A 4 -9.24 -32.83 9.88
N PRO A 5 -7.91 -33.09 9.83
CA PRO A 5 -6.93 -32.15 9.30
C PRO A 5 -7.01 -32.07 7.77
N PHE A 6 -7.06 -30.85 7.24
CA PHE A 6 -7.04 -30.58 5.80
C PHE A 6 -5.65 -30.85 5.22
N PHE A 7 -5.55 -31.84 4.33
CA PHE A 7 -4.40 -32.05 3.45
C PHE A 7 -4.49 -31.11 2.25
N LEU A 8 -3.49 -30.24 2.08
CA LEU A 8 -3.24 -29.50 0.84
C LEU A 8 -2.82 -30.49 -0.25
N ASN A 9 -3.61 -30.56 -1.32
CA ASN A 9 -3.37 -31.44 -2.46
C ASN A 9 -2.21 -30.90 -3.32
N SER A 10 -1.01 -31.42 -3.09
CA SER A 10 0.23 -31.02 -3.78
C SER A 10 0.46 -31.86 -5.04
N LYS A 11 -0.07 -31.47 -6.19
CA LYS A 11 0.41 -31.99 -7.49
C LYS A 11 0.36 -30.93 -8.59
N ARG A 12 1.47 -30.18 -8.70
CA ARG A 12 2.12 -29.63 -9.92
C ARG A 12 2.74 -28.26 -9.61
N THR A 13 4.05 -28.26 -9.33
CA THR A 13 5.02 -27.23 -9.76
C THR A 13 6.39 -27.68 -9.26
N GLU A 14 7.07 -28.49 -10.06
CA GLU A 14 8.50 -28.75 -9.87
C GLU A 14 9.30 -27.50 -10.27
N ASN A 15 10.27 -27.12 -9.41
CA ASN A 15 11.44 -26.27 -9.69
C ASN A 15 11.36 -24.72 -9.67
N ARG A 16 10.47 -24.08 -8.90
CA ARG A 16 10.61 -22.62 -8.56
C ARG A 16 10.41 -22.27 -7.06
N PHE A 17 10.66 -23.23 -6.16
CA PHE A 17 10.14 -23.19 -4.79
C PHE A 17 10.97 -22.55 -3.63
N PRO A 18 12.14 -21.89 -3.80
CA PRO A 18 12.81 -21.23 -2.65
C PRO A 18 12.73 -19.69 -2.59
N LEU A 19 12.64 -18.97 -3.71
CA LEU A 19 12.65 -17.49 -3.68
C LEU A 19 11.35 -16.87 -3.17
N GLY A 20 10.20 -17.47 -3.51
CA GLY A 20 8.88 -16.93 -3.13
C GLY A 20 8.65 -16.88 -1.62
N LEU A 21 9.17 -17.87 -0.87
CA LEU A 21 9.02 -17.92 0.58
C LEU A 21 9.86 -16.86 1.29
N LEU A 22 11.08 -16.58 0.82
CA LEU A 22 11.95 -15.55 1.41
C LEU A 22 11.47 -14.13 1.08
N CYS A 23 11.03 -13.87 -0.16
CA CYS A 23 10.37 -12.61 -0.49
C CYS A 23 9.16 -12.35 0.42
N HIS A 24 8.37 -13.38 0.68
CA HIS A 24 7.25 -13.29 1.61
C HIS A 24 7.71 -12.95 3.03
N VAL A 25 8.78 -13.54 3.55
CA VAL A 25 9.32 -13.20 4.89
C VAL A 25 9.74 -11.72 4.98
N PHE A 26 10.40 -11.18 3.96
CA PHE A 26 10.79 -9.76 3.99
C PHE A 26 9.59 -8.83 3.90
N LEU A 27 8.62 -9.13 3.03
CA LEU A 27 7.37 -8.37 2.98
C LEU A 27 6.60 -8.44 4.31
N VAL A 28 6.58 -9.60 4.98
CA VAL A 28 6.01 -9.72 6.33
C VAL A 28 6.72 -8.78 7.31
N ALA A 29 8.05 -8.76 7.32
CA ALA A 29 8.82 -7.93 8.23
C ALA A 29 8.67 -6.43 7.93
N ASP A 30 8.58 -6.04 6.65
CA ASP A 30 8.53 -4.61 6.29
C ASP A 30 7.12 -4.03 6.36
N LEU A 31 6.08 -4.83 6.09
CA LEU A 31 4.71 -4.33 5.97
C LEU A 31 3.85 -4.58 7.21
N THR A 32 4.13 -5.64 7.99
CA THR A 32 3.29 -5.97 9.15
C THR A 32 3.46 -4.98 10.31
N PRO A 33 4.67 -4.65 10.79
CA PRO A 33 4.80 -3.74 11.93
C PRO A 33 4.22 -2.36 11.70
N PRO A 34 4.45 -1.69 10.55
CA PRO A 34 3.89 -0.36 10.34
C PRO A 34 2.36 -0.37 10.43
N ILE A 35 1.68 -1.31 9.76
CA ILE A 35 0.21 -1.36 9.82
C ILE A 35 -0.32 -1.68 11.23
N ILE A 36 0.39 -2.53 11.98
CA ILE A 36 0.01 -2.87 13.36
C ILE A 36 0.25 -1.69 14.30
N CYS A 37 1.33 -0.93 14.09
CA CYS A 37 1.59 0.32 14.80
C CYS A 37 0.47 1.34 14.52
N LEU A 38 0.11 1.54 13.24
CA LEU A 38 -1.00 2.40 12.83
C LEU A 38 -2.31 2.01 13.53
N MET A 39 -2.68 0.73 13.52
CA MET A 39 -3.93 0.24 14.15
C MET A 39 -3.93 0.38 15.67
N ARG A 40 -2.79 0.13 16.34
CA ARG A 40 -2.67 0.31 17.79
C ARG A 40 -2.82 1.77 18.19
N THR A 41 -2.17 2.69 17.48
CA THR A 41 -2.31 4.13 17.71
C THR A 41 -3.74 4.60 17.43
N ALA A 42 -4.41 4.00 16.45
CA ALA A 42 -5.82 4.24 16.18
C ALA A 42 -6.79 3.60 17.19
N ASN A 43 -6.29 3.08 18.32
CA ASN A 43 -7.08 2.47 19.39
C ASN A 43 -7.95 1.27 18.94
N TYR A 44 -7.44 0.45 18.03
CA TYR A 44 -8.13 -0.77 17.62
C TYR A 44 -8.08 -1.78 18.78
N PRO A 45 -9.17 -2.53 19.04
CA PRO A 45 -9.14 -3.61 20.02
C PRO A 45 -8.03 -4.61 19.71
N ALA A 46 -7.35 -5.14 20.74
CA ALA A 46 -6.24 -6.07 20.56
C ALA A 46 -6.64 -7.32 19.72
N SER A 47 -7.89 -7.78 19.86
CA SER A 47 -8.46 -8.85 19.04
C SER A 47 -8.53 -8.46 17.56
N ALA A 48 -8.99 -7.25 17.24
CA ALA A 48 -9.05 -6.75 15.87
C ALA A 48 -7.65 -6.62 15.26
N VAL A 49 -6.69 -6.04 16.01
CA VAL A 49 -5.28 -5.95 15.59
C VAL A 49 -4.71 -7.34 15.27
N HIS A 50 -5.01 -8.34 16.10
CA HIS A 50 -4.58 -9.71 15.86
C HIS A 50 -5.22 -10.33 14.61
N SER A 51 -6.53 -10.14 14.40
CA SER A 51 -7.22 -10.61 13.20
C SER A 51 -6.66 -9.97 11.93
N TYR A 52 -6.43 -8.65 11.92
CA TYR A 52 -5.84 -7.95 10.79
C TYR A 52 -4.39 -8.39 10.51
N LYS A 53 -3.62 -8.69 11.56
CA LYS A 53 -2.26 -9.27 11.43
C LYS A 53 -2.32 -10.59 10.66
N LEU A 54 -3.16 -11.52 11.11
CA LEU A 54 -3.29 -12.85 10.49
C LEU A 54 -3.77 -12.73 9.05
N LEU A 55 -4.75 -11.88 8.80
CA LEU A 55 -5.29 -11.61 7.47
C LEU A 55 -4.22 -11.08 6.52
N LEU A 56 -3.45 -10.07 6.96
CA LEU A 56 -2.37 -9.50 6.16
C LEU A 56 -1.37 -10.60 5.79
N GLN A 57 -0.92 -11.38 6.77
CA GLN A 57 0.12 -12.39 6.59
C GLN A 57 -0.36 -13.57 5.73
N ALA A 58 -1.57 -14.07 5.95
CA ALA A 58 -2.08 -15.28 5.31
C ALA A 58 -2.69 -15.02 3.93
N GLU A 59 -3.40 -13.90 3.75
CA GLU A 59 -4.23 -13.67 2.57
C GLU A 59 -3.70 -12.56 1.66
N ILE A 60 -3.14 -11.48 2.24
CA ILE A 60 -2.75 -10.29 1.48
C ILE A 60 -1.31 -10.40 0.94
N LEU A 61 -0.34 -10.68 1.81
CA LEU A 61 1.07 -10.71 1.42
C LEU A 61 1.40 -11.73 0.30
N PRO A 62 0.74 -12.90 0.20
CA PRO A 62 0.93 -13.80 -0.93
C PRO A 62 0.50 -13.20 -2.29
N LEU A 63 -0.41 -12.22 -2.29
CA LEU A 63 -0.92 -11.59 -3.51
C LEU A 63 0.03 -10.54 -4.08
N LEU A 64 0.95 -10.01 -3.26
CA LEU A 64 1.87 -8.94 -3.67
C LEU A 64 2.96 -9.38 -4.64
N GLY A 65 3.21 -10.69 -4.73
CA GLY A 65 4.29 -11.24 -5.53
C GLY A 65 5.68 -11.03 -4.89
N PRO A 66 6.76 -11.44 -5.58
CA PRO A 66 8.13 -11.27 -5.11
C PRO A 66 8.51 -9.79 -5.00
N SER A 67 9.45 -9.50 -4.10
CA SER A 67 9.95 -8.15 -3.81
C SER A 67 10.82 -7.52 -4.90
N ASP A 68 11.05 -8.23 -6.00
CA ASP A 68 11.93 -7.79 -7.07
C ASP A 68 11.12 -7.30 -8.28
N THR A 69 11.68 -6.26 -8.91
CA THR A 69 11.17 -5.34 -9.95
C THR A 69 10.59 -5.98 -11.23
N ALA A 70 10.35 -7.28 -11.27
CA ALA A 70 9.79 -8.01 -12.41
C ALA A 70 8.42 -7.45 -12.86
N TYR A 71 7.67 -6.84 -11.95
CA TYR A 71 6.46 -6.09 -12.26
C TYR A 71 6.39 -4.83 -11.39
N PRO A 72 6.82 -3.65 -11.90
CA PRO A 72 6.78 -2.42 -11.13
C PRO A 72 5.32 -1.98 -10.98
N SER A 73 4.80 -2.00 -9.75
CA SER A 73 3.45 -1.49 -9.47
C SER A 73 3.37 0.00 -9.80
N TRP A 74 2.23 0.45 -10.33
CA TRP A 74 1.93 1.89 -10.51
C TRP A 74 1.10 2.44 -9.36
N MET A 75 0.86 1.64 -8.32
CA MET A 75 0.15 2.08 -7.11
C MET A 75 0.93 3.18 -6.39
N THR A 76 2.25 3.02 -6.31
CA THR A 76 3.15 3.88 -5.57
C THR A 76 4.31 4.34 -6.46
N ASP A 77 4.89 5.50 -6.13
CA ASP A 77 6.01 6.07 -6.89
C ASP A 77 7.31 5.24 -6.77
N ASP A 78 7.45 4.38 -5.74
CA ASP A 78 8.60 3.47 -5.56
C ASP A 78 8.34 2.04 -6.07
N HIS A 79 7.18 1.81 -6.69
CA HIS A 79 6.71 0.53 -7.21
C HIS A 79 6.39 -0.55 -6.18
N THR A 80 6.33 -0.20 -4.88
CA THR A 80 5.80 -1.10 -3.86
C THR A 80 4.31 -1.40 -4.13
N PRO A 81 3.87 -2.66 -4.21
CA PRO A 81 2.48 -3.02 -4.56
C PRO A 81 1.51 -2.86 -3.38
N VAL A 82 1.83 -1.99 -2.40
CA VAL A 82 1.05 -1.70 -1.20
C VAL A 82 1.16 -0.23 -0.88
N GLU A 83 0.05 0.38 -0.51
CA GLU A 83 0.00 1.71 0.10
C GLU A 83 -0.86 1.67 1.36
N PHE A 84 -0.39 2.30 2.44
CA PHE A 84 -1.19 2.50 3.65
C PHE A 84 -1.89 3.85 3.58
N SER A 85 -3.01 3.99 4.27
CA SER A 85 -3.57 5.31 4.52
C SER A 85 -4.27 5.37 5.85
N LEU A 86 -4.36 6.58 6.39
CA LEU A 86 -5.09 6.87 7.60
C LEU A 86 -6.04 8.03 7.33
N ALA A 87 -7.25 7.92 7.88
CA ALA A 87 -8.28 8.93 7.79
C ALA A 87 -8.59 9.45 9.18
N LEU A 88 -8.24 10.71 9.42
CA LEU A 88 -8.46 11.43 10.66
C LEU A 88 -9.72 12.28 10.52
N SER A 89 -10.68 12.06 11.41
CA SER A 89 -11.86 12.91 11.50
C SER A 89 -11.71 13.96 12.61
N ASN A 90 -12.59 14.96 12.61
CA ASN A 90 -12.52 16.09 13.54
C ASN A 90 -12.68 15.71 15.03
N ASN A 91 -13.20 14.53 15.35
CA ASN A 91 -13.33 14.05 16.74
C ASN A 91 -12.08 13.28 17.22
N GLY A 92 -11.07 13.12 16.36
CA GLY A 92 -9.86 12.34 16.66
C GLY A 92 -9.96 10.85 16.33
N GLU A 93 -11.09 10.36 15.82
CA GLU A 93 -11.19 8.99 15.31
C GLU A 93 -10.29 8.83 14.08
N MET A 94 -9.49 7.76 14.10
CA MET A 94 -8.55 7.40 13.04
C MET A 94 -8.94 6.06 12.42
N LEU A 95 -9.31 6.07 11.14
CA LEU A 95 -9.57 4.86 10.37
C LEU A 95 -8.31 4.46 9.60
N ILE A 96 -7.85 3.22 9.78
CA ILE A 96 -6.72 2.67 9.02
C ILE A 96 -7.24 2.03 7.74
N ARG A 97 -6.54 2.29 6.65
CA ARG A 97 -6.83 1.78 5.32
C ARG A 97 -5.54 1.25 4.70
N PHE A 98 -5.65 0.33 3.77
CA PHE A 98 -4.54 -0.03 2.90
C PHE A 98 -5.06 -0.44 1.53
N ALA A 99 -4.23 -0.30 0.51
CA ALA A 99 -4.51 -0.79 -0.83
C ALA A 99 -3.37 -1.70 -1.28
N ILE A 100 -3.70 -2.66 -2.14
CA ILE A 100 -2.73 -3.59 -2.74
C ILE A 100 -2.92 -3.68 -4.24
N GLU A 101 -1.83 -3.93 -4.94
CA GLU A 101 -1.87 -4.53 -6.26
C GLU A 101 -1.60 -6.04 -6.11
N ALA A 102 -2.52 -6.87 -6.61
CA ALA A 102 -2.37 -8.32 -6.61
C ALA A 102 -1.38 -8.78 -7.71
N SER A 103 -0.15 -8.27 -7.68
CA SER A 103 0.88 -8.47 -8.69
C SER A 103 1.25 -9.94 -8.91
N ALA A 104 1.06 -10.81 -7.90
CA ALA A 104 1.26 -12.25 -8.05
C ALA A 104 0.39 -12.87 -9.16
N LEU A 105 -0.86 -12.40 -9.34
CA LEU A 105 -1.73 -12.84 -10.44
C LEU A 105 -1.14 -12.43 -11.79
N ARG A 106 -0.60 -11.21 -11.89
CA ARG A 106 -0.02 -10.71 -13.14
C ARG A 106 1.25 -11.45 -13.50
N LEU A 107 2.09 -11.75 -12.51
CA LEU A 107 3.35 -12.47 -12.70
C LEU A 107 3.14 -13.95 -13.06
N SER A 108 2.00 -14.54 -12.72
CA SER A 108 1.63 -15.87 -13.20
C SER A 108 1.15 -15.88 -14.66
N GLY A 109 0.99 -14.70 -15.27
CA GLY A 109 0.39 -14.53 -16.59
C GLY A 109 -1.14 -14.53 -16.57
N ASP A 110 -1.77 -14.64 -15.39
CA ASP A 110 -3.21 -14.65 -15.25
C ASP A 110 -3.77 -13.21 -15.22
N ARG A 111 -4.40 -12.82 -16.33
CA ARG A 111 -5.12 -11.55 -16.47
C ARG A 111 -6.64 -11.74 -16.44
N SER A 112 -7.11 -12.94 -16.12
CA SER A 112 -8.53 -13.25 -16.21
C SER A 112 -9.32 -12.50 -15.14
N ILE A 113 -10.45 -11.93 -15.56
CA ILE A 113 -11.39 -11.29 -14.64
C ILE A 113 -11.90 -12.32 -13.62
N LYS A 114 -12.07 -13.58 -14.05
CA LYS A 114 -12.51 -14.70 -13.23
C LYS A 114 -11.55 -15.00 -12.07
N SER A 115 -10.25 -15.01 -12.31
CA SER A 115 -9.27 -15.25 -11.24
C SER A 115 -9.21 -14.10 -10.24
N LEU A 116 -9.28 -12.85 -10.72
CA LEU A 116 -9.37 -11.69 -9.83
C LEU A 116 -10.67 -11.75 -8.99
N ARG A 117 -11.80 -12.08 -9.61
CA ARG A 117 -13.08 -12.28 -8.91
C ARG A 117 -12.97 -13.33 -7.80
N LYS A 118 -12.29 -14.44 -8.08
CA LYS A 118 -12.06 -15.51 -7.10
C LYS A 118 -11.19 -15.03 -5.94
N VAL A 119 -10.16 -14.22 -6.20
CA VAL A 119 -9.38 -13.59 -5.13
C VAL A 119 -10.26 -12.71 -4.26
N LEU A 120 -11.07 -11.82 -4.84
CA LEU A 120 -11.99 -10.97 -4.08
C LEU A 120 -12.98 -11.79 -3.24
N GLN A 121 -13.51 -12.88 -3.81
CA GLN A 121 -14.41 -13.78 -3.10
C GLN A 121 -13.71 -14.55 -1.97
N ASN A 122 -12.45 -14.94 -2.12
CA ASN A 122 -11.70 -15.59 -1.04
C ASN A 122 -11.44 -14.59 0.10
N LEU A 123 -11.01 -13.37 -0.24
CA LEU A 123 -10.80 -12.30 0.73
C LEU A 123 -12.08 -11.98 1.50
N SER A 124 -13.24 -11.97 0.84
CA SER A 124 -14.52 -11.73 1.53
C SER A 124 -14.92 -12.81 2.52
N HIS A 125 -14.43 -14.04 2.37
CA HIS A 125 -14.65 -15.12 3.35
C HIS A 125 -13.65 -15.06 4.51
N ALA A 126 -12.46 -14.50 4.29
CA ALA A 126 -11.41 -14.39 5.29
C ALA A 126 -11.55 -13.15 6.19
N MET A 127 -12.34 -12.16 5.76
CA MET A 127 -12.52 -10.88 6.45
C MET A 127 -13.94 -10.73 7.00
N PRO A 128 -14.13 -9.99 8.09
CA PRO A 128 -15.47 -9.61 8.56
C PRO A 128 -16.06 -8.55 7.63
N MET A 129 -16.52 -8.97 6.45
CA MET A 129 -17.14 -8.06 5.49
C MET A 129 -18.47 -7.52 6.02
N LYS A 130 -18.89 -6.38 5.49
CA LYS A 130 -20.25 -5.87 5.75
C LYS A 130 -21.31 -6.89 5.26
N PRO A 131 -22.49 -6.95 5.92
CA PRO A 131 -23.52 -7.95 5.61
C PRO A 131 -24.06 -7.93 4.17
N ASP A 132 -23.96 -6.78 3.51
CA ASP A 132 -24.43 -6.50 2.16
C ASP A 132 -23.33 -6.66 1.09
N PHE A 133 -22.23 -7.33 1.42
CA PHE A 133 -21.15 -7.54 0.47
C PHE A 133 -21.60 -8.35 -0.76
N ASP A 134 -21.42 -7.77 -1.94
CA ASP A 134 -21.55 -8.45 -3.22
C ASP A 134 -20.45 -8.01 -4.21
N LEU A 135 -20.37 -8.70 -5.35
CA LEU A 135 -19.39 -8.43 -6.41
C LEU A 135 -20.07 -8.02 -7.73
N HIS A 136 -21.34 -7.61 -7.70
CA HIS A 136 -22.10 -7.27 -8.89
C HIS A 136 -21.49 -6.08 -9.64
N TRP A 137 -21.14 -5.02 -8.91
CA TRP A 137 -20.48 -3.85 -9.48
C TRP A 137 -19.08 -4.17 -10.00
N PHE A 138 -18.36 -5.07 -9.32
CA PHE A 138 -17.10 -5.60 -9.81
C PHE A 138 -17.28 -6.34 -11.15
N ASP A 139 -18.30 -7.20 -11.26
CA ASP A 139 -18.55 -7.97 -12.48
C ASP A 139 -18.79 -7.04 -13.69
N ILE A 140 -19.62 -6.00 -13.52
CA ILE A 140 -19.86 -4.98 -14.55
C ILE A 140 -18.57 -4.23 -14.93
N CYS A 141 -17.79 -3.80 -13.93
CA CYS A 141 -16.58 -3.00 -14.18
C CYS A 141 -15.43 -3.82 -14.74
N GLY A 142 -15.27 -5.06 -14.29
CA GLY A 142 -14.33 -6.01 -14.87
C GLY A 142 -14.62 -6.21 -16.35
N GLU A 143 -15.89 -6.45 -16.70
CA GLU A 143 -16.34 -6.64 -18.07
C GLU A 143 -16.21 -5.40 -18.96
N GLU A 144 -16.30 -4.17 -18.44
CA GLU A 144 -16.20 -2.95 -19.24
C GLU A 144 -14.79 -2.35 -19.29
N LEU A 145 -14.02 -2.47 -18.21
CA LEU A 145 -12.80 -1.66 -18.00
C LEU A 145 -11.52 -2.48 -18.06
N LEU A 146 -11.55 -3.78 -17.77
CA LEU A 146 -10.36 -4.62 -17.76
C LEU A 146 -10.17 -5.34 -19.08
N LEU A 147 -8.91 -5.53 -19.47
CA LEU A 147 -8.58 -6.27 -20.68
C LEU A 147 -9.05 -7.74 -20.60
N GLY A 148 -9.00 -8.33 -19.40
CA GLY A 148 -9.44 -9.68 -19.14
C GLY A 148 -8.68 -10.72 -19.97
N ASP A 149 -9.41 -11.69 -20.52
CA ASP A 149 -8.84 -12.79 -21.31
C ASP A 149 -8.46 -12.38 -22.75
N THR A 150 -8.72 -11.14 -23.17
CA THR A 150 -8.30 -10.68 -24.50
C THR A 150 -6.78 -10.49 -24.51
N GLN A 151 -6.08 -11.31 -25.32
CA GLN A 151 -4.62 -11.37 -25.36
C GLN A 151 -4.05 -10.63 -26.57
N PRO A 152 -3.76 -9.32 -26.50
CA PRO A 152 -2.79 -8.72 -27.39
C PRO A 152 -1.38 -9.18 -27.00
N PRO A 153 -0.40 -9.14 -27.91
CA PRO A 153 1.01 -9.31 -27.57
C PRO A 153 1.42 -8.30 -26.48
N LEU A 154 2.10 -8.78 -25.44
CA LEU A 154 2.59 -7.99 -24.29
C LEU A 154 3.41 -6.73 -24.69
N SER A 155 3.90 -6.66 -25.93
CA SER A 155 4.66 -5.53 -26.47
C SER A 155 3.85 -4.24 -26.66
N HIS A 156 2.51 -4.31 -26.72
CA HIS A 156 1.65 -3.14 -26.98
C HIS A 156 1.02 -2.53 -25.72
N VAL A 157 0.98 -3.27 -24.63
CA VAL A 157 0.42 -2.83 -23.35
C VAL A 157 1.61 -2.79 -22.39
N GLY A 158 2.20 -1.60 -22.21
CA GLY A 158 3.32 -1.42 -21.27
C GLY A 158 2.99 -1.97 -19.89
N PRO A 159 3.99 -2.14 -19.00
CA PRO A 159 3.79 -2.64 -17.65
C PRO A 159 3.07 -1.57 -16.83
N ALA A 160 1.75 -1.48 -16.97
CA ALA A 160 0.88 -0.62 -16.20
C ALA A 160 -0.07 -1.49 -15.40
N SER A 161 -0.29 -1.09 -14.15
CA SER A 161 -1.33 -1.65 -13.31
C SER A 161 -2.69 -1.45 -13.96
N GLU A 162 -3.57 -2.44 -13.84
CA GLU A 162 -4.95 -2.35 -14.32
C GLU A 162 -5.98 -2.34 -13.19
N THR A 163 -5.60 -2.88 -12.02
CA THR A 163 -6.49 -3.03 -10.88
C THR A 163 -5.76 -2.89 -9.55
N PHE A 164 -6.38 -2.21 -8.60
CA PHE A 164 -5.99 -2.21 -7.19
C PHE A 164 -7.16 -2.62 -6.30
N ILE A 165 -6.85 -3.14 -5.12
CA ILE A 165 -7.85 -3.53 -4.12
C ILE A 165 -7.58 -2.72 -2.85
N GLY A 166 -8.54 -1.91 -2.43
CA GLY A 166 -8.48 -1.12 -1.21
C GLY A 166 -9.30 -1.75 -0.09
N PHE A 167 -8.86 -1.52 1.15
CA PHE A 167 -9.49 -2.02 2.36
C PHE A 167 -9.65 -0.87 3.35
N ASP A 168 -10.90 -0.54 3.68
CA ASP A 168 -11.22 0.29 4.83
C ASP A 168 -11.39 -0.62 6.05
N CYS A 169 -10.40 -0.61 6.95
CA CYS A 169 -10.36 -1.50 8.10
C CYS A 169 -11.17 -0.90 9.24
N GLY A 170 -12.49 -1.09 9.28
CA GLY A 170 -13.29 -0.63 10.42
C GLY A 170 -12.98 -1.41 11.72
N HIS A 171 -13.46 -0.89 12.85
CA HIS A 171 -13.33 -1.58 14.14
C HIS A 171 -14.10 -2.91 14.20
N HIS A 172 -15.14 -3.06 13.38
CA HIS A 172 -15.99 -4.25 13.33
C HIS A 172 -16.05 -4.92 11.96
N PHE A 173 -16.04 -4.12 10.89
CA PHE A 173 -16.21 -4.60 9.53
C PHE A 173 -15.16 -4.01 8.60
N VAL A 174 -14.79 -4.77 7.59
CA VAL A 174 -13.97 -4.32 6.46
C VAL A 174 -14.89 -3.91 5.31
N SER A 175 -14.59 -2.77 4.68
CA SER A 175 -15.14 -2.46 3.35
C SER A 175 -14.05 -2.64 2.32
N MET A 176 -14.33 -3.38 1.25
CA MET A 176 -13.40 -3.61 0.15
C MET A 176 -13.78 -2.72 -1.03
N LYS A 177 -12.77 -2.11 -1.66
CA LYS A 177 -12.90 -1.23 -2.83
C LYS A 177 -12.06 -1.78 -3.97
N VAL A 178 -12.51 -1.59 -5.21
CA VAL A 178 -11.74 -2.02 -6.38
C VAL A 178 -11.55 -0.83 -7.32
N TYR A 179 -10.29 -0.59 -7.66
CA TYR A 179 -9.86 0.51 -8.53
C TYR A 179 -9.62 -0.08 -9.92
N PHE A 180 -10.12 0.58 -10.96
CA PHE A 180 -10.00 0.12 -12.34
C PHE A 180 -9.29 1.17 -13.20
N MET A 181 -8.23 0.74 -13.88
CA MET A 181 -7.45 1.57 -14.79
C MET A 181 -7.69 1.11 -16.24
N PRO A 182 -8.63 1.76 -16.96
CA PRO A 182 -9.09 1.27 -18.27
C PRO A 182 -8.07 1.48 -19.41
N ARG A 183 -6.90 2.05 -19.12
CA ARG A 183 -5.90 2.46 -20.11
C ARG A 183 -5.51 1.30 -21.02
N SER A 184 -5.18 0.15 -20.45
CA SER A 184 -4.75 -1.03 -21.21
C SER A 184 -5.82 -1.47 -22.20
N ARG A 185 -7.07 -1.58 -21.74
CA ARG A 185 -8.19 -1.95 -22.60
C ARG A 185 -8.44 -0.92 -23.68
N ALA A 186 -8.53 0.36 -23.31
CA ALA A 186 -8.75 1.45 -24.26
C ALA A 186 -7.70 1.45 -25.39
N LEU A 187 -6.43 1.24 -25.07
CA LEU A 187 -5.34 1.14 -26.05
C LEU A 187 -5.50 -0.05 -26.99
N VAL A 188 -5.92 -1.21 -26.48
CA VAL A 188 -6.03 -2.45 -27.26
C VAL A 188 -7.28 -2.44 -28.13
N THR A 189 -8.41 -2.03 -27.57
CA THR A 189 -9.70 -2.00 -28.26
C THR A 189 -9.90 -0.74 -29.10
N GLN A 190 -8.96 0.21 -29.04
CA GLN A 190 -9.06 1.54 -29.68
C GLN A 190 -10.37 2.26 -29.30
N GLN A 191 -10.81 2.07 -28.05
CA GLN A 191 -12.02 2.70 -27.52
C GLN A 191 -11.66 3.93 -26.69
N SER A 192 -12.53 4.95 -26.72
CA SER A 192 -12.37 6.11 -25.86
C SER A 192 -12.59 5.74 -24.39
N PRO A 193 -11.64 6.04 -23.47
CA PRO A 193 -11.84 5.84 -22.04
C PRO A 193 -13.10 6.54 -21.52
N LYS A 194 -13.42 7.73 -22.08
CA LYS A 194 -14.62 8.48 -21.71
C LYS A 194 -15.91 7.71 -22.04
N GLU A 195 -15.95 7.06 -23.20
CA GLU A 195 -17.12 6.27 -23.63
C GLU A 195 -17.25 4.99 -22.81
N MET A 196 -16.13 4.32 -22.51
CA MET A 196 -16.12 3.15 -21.64
C MET A 196 -16.67 3.48 -20.25
N LEU A 197 -16.21 4.58 -19.64
CA LEU A 197 -16.71 5.05 -18.35
C LEU A 197 -18.20 5.44 -18.42
N ALA A 198 -18.65 6.09 -19.50
CA ALA A 198 -20.05 6.45 -19.68
C ALA A 198 -20.98 5.23 -19.80
N ARG A 199 -20.58 4.19 -20.55
CA ARG A 199 -21.30 2.92 -20.62
C ARG A 199 -21.35 2.23 -19.25
N THR A 200 -20.22 2.22 -18.56
CA THR A 200 -20.12 1.61 -17.23
C THR A 200 -21.04 2.33 -16.23
N ALA A 201 -21.00 3.66 -16.18
CA ALA A 201 -21.88 4.46 -15.33
C ALA A 201 -23.36 4.18 -15.64
N THR A 202 -23.73 4.04 -16.92
CA THR A 202 -25.09 3.65 -17.31
C THR A 202 -25.48 2.27 -16.76
N ARG A 203 -24.62 1.26 -16.93
CA ARG A 203 -24.86 -0.11 -16.43
C ARG A 203 -24.98 -0.17 -14.90
N LEU A 204 -24.31 0.73 -14.18
CA LEU A 204 -24.35 0.85 -12.72
C LEU A 204 -25.53 1.70 -12.20
N GLY A 205 -26.37 2.27 -13.08
CA GLY A 205 -27.44 3.19 -12.68
C GLY A 205 -26.94 4.57 -12.24
N LEU A 206 -25.74 4.97 -12.67
CA LEU A 206 -25.06 6.23 -12.31
C LEU A 206 -25.04 7.25 -13.46
N ALA A 207 -25.90 7.09 -14.47
CA ALA A 207 -25.91 7.93 -15.67
C ALA A 207 -26.14 9.41 -15.36
N GLU A 208 -27.10 9.74 -14.50
CA GLU A 208 -27.40 11.13 -14.11
C GLU A 208 -26.21 11.80 -13.41
N PRO A 209 -25.67 11.28 -12.30
CA PRO A 209 -24.54 11.95 -11.64
C PRO A 209 -23.27 11.94 -12.53
N TRP A 210 -23.07 10.93 -13.38
CA TRP A 210 -22.00 10.95 -14.38
C TRP A 210 -22.17 12.08 -15.40
N SER A 211 -23.39 12.34 -15.88
CA SER A 211 -23.65 13.41 -16.84
C SER A 211 -23.22 14.77 -16.31
N LYS A 212 -23.44 15.05 -15.02
CA LYS A 212 -23.00 16.29 -14.36
C LYS A 212 -21.49 16.44 -14.34
N ILE A 213 -20.74 15.36 -14.08
CA ILE A 213 -19.27 15.38 -14.22
C ILE A 213 -18.88 15.70 -15.65
N THR A 214 -19.48 15.04 -16.63
CA THR A 214 -19.09 15.27 -18.03
C THR A 214 -19.42 16.68 -18.52
N GLN A 215 -20.56 17.24 -18.08
CA GLN A 215 -20.95 18.62 -18.34
C GLN A 215 -19.98 19.60 -17.67
N PHE A 216 -19.60 19.32 -16.42
CA PHE A 216 -18.60 20.08 -15.70
C PHE A 216 -17.26 20.07 -16.46
N LEU A 217 -16.73 18.89 -16.79
CA LEU A 217 -15.45 18.76 -17.49
C LEU A 217 -15.47 19.39 -18.90
N SER A 218 -16.60 19.36 -19.62
CA SER A 218 -16.72 20.02 -20.92
C SER A 218 -16.74 21.55 -20.84
N HIS A 219 -17.25 22.12 -19.74
CA HIS A 219 -17.36 23.57 -19.55
C HIS A 219 -16.21 24.20 -18.75
N PHE A 220 -15.45 23.42 -17.97
CA PHE A 220 -14.38 23.94 -17.10
C PHE A 220 -13.00 24.01 -17.74
N LEU A 221 -12.75 23.24 -18.81
CA LEU A 221 -11.46 23.29 -19.50
C LEU A 221 -11.15 24.68 -20.10
N PRO A 222 -12.14 25.59 -20.27
CA PRO A 222 -11.89 27.02 -20.37
C PRO A 222 -12.64 27.84 -19.28
N GLY A 223 -12.19 27.78 -18.02
CA GLY A 223 -12.40 28.87 -17.06
C GLY A 223 -13.71 28.89 -16.23
N GLY A 224 -14.36 27.76 -16.03
CA GLY A 224 -15.55 27.66 -15.16
C GLY A 224 -15.25 27.81 -13.66
N THR A 225 -16.26 28.15 -12.85
CA THR A 225 -16.24 28.16 -11.36
C THR A 225 -17.31 27.23 -10.79
N LEU A 226 -16.93 26.32 -9.86
CA LEU A 226 -17.89 25.43 -9.22
C LEU A 226 -18.68 26.29 -8.23
N GLN A 227 -20.00 26.36 -8.37
CA GLN A 227 -20.86 27.12 -7.47
C GLN A 227 -21.74 26.17 -6.65
N GLY A 228 -21.86 26.46 -5.36
CA GLY A 228 -22.62 25.68 -4.38
C GLY A 228 -22.00 25.82 -2.98
N ASP A 229 -22.82 25.85 -1.93
CA ASP A 229 -22.37 26.08 -0.56
C ASP A 229 -21.33 25.04 -0.12
N ASP A 230 -21.54 23.76 -0.46
CA ASP A 230 -20.62 22.65 -0.17
C ASP A 230 -19.26 22.79 -0.87
N VAL A 231 -19.25 23.37 -2.09
CA VAL A 231 -18.02 23.63 -2.85
C VAL A 231 -17.18 24.69 -2.14
N SER A 232 -17.82 25.76 -1.67
CA SER A 232 -17.12 26.86 -0.99
C SER A 232 -16.45 26.39 0.31
N VAL A 233 -17.13 25.54 1.09
CA VAL A 233 -16.59 24.92 2.32
C VAL A 233 -15.46 23.95 1.97
N GLY A 234 -15.64 23.12 0.94
CA GLY A 234 -14.62 22.21 0.41
C GLY A 234 -13.34 22.93 0.01
N LEU A 235 -13.47 24.01 -0.77
CA LEU A 235 -12.35 24.84 -1.20
C LEU A 235 -11.64 25.54 -0.03
N THR A 236 -12.38 26.06 0.94
CA THR A 236 -11.77 26.65 2.14
C THR A 236 -10.94 25.62 2.91
N LYS A 237 -11.44 24.40 3.12
CA LYS A 237 -10.66 23.38 3.83
C LYS A 237 -9.48 22.84 3.01
N ALA A 238 -9.66 22.66 1.70
CA ALA A 238 -8.57 22.33 0.81
C ALA A 238 -7.47 23.40 0.85
N ARG A 239 -7.86 24.68 0.94
CA ARG A 239 -6.92 25.81 1.11
C ARG A 239 -6.21 25.79 2.46
N VAL A 240 -6.89 25.44 3.55
CA VAL A 240 -6.24 25.29 4.87
C VAL A 240 -5.18 24.18 4.85
N LEU A 241 -5.52 23.00 4.32
CA LEU A 241 -4.55 21.90 4.17
C LEU A 241 -3.38 22.32 3.27
N TRP A 242 -3.69 22.98 2.17
CA TRP A 242 -2.71 23.50 1.24
C TRP A 242 -1.74 24.52 1.85
N ASP A 243 -2.27 25.52 2.54
CA ASP A 243 -1.49 26.57 3.18
C ASP A 243 -0.60 25.96 4.29
N ALA A 244 -1.10 24.97 5.02
CA ALA A 244 -0.31 24.23 6.01
C ALA A 244 0.84 23.42 5.37
N LEU A 245 0.59 22.71 4.27
CA LEU A 245 1.60 21.93 3.55
C LEU A 245 2.68 22.82 2.92
N THR A 246 2.30 23.99 2.44
CA THR A 246 3.20 24.90 1.69
C THR A 246 3.69 26.10 2.50
N ALA A 247 3.45 26.11 3.81
CA ALA A 247 3.83 27.21 4.70
C ALA A 247 5.34 27.49 4.67
N ASP A 248 6.13 26.43 4.60
CA ASP A 248 7.59 26.46 4.74
C ASP A 248 8.31 26.46 3.37
N GLY A 249 7.57 26.46 2.25
CA GLY A 249 8.12 26.38 0.89
C GLY A 249 8.13 27.71 0.12
N PRO A 250 9.00 27.90 -0.88
CA PRO A 250 9.06 29.12 -1.68
C PRO A 250 7.77 29.36 -2.47
N PRO A 251 7.37 30.63 -2.74
CA PRO A 251 6.10 30.96 -3.40
C PRO A 251 5.91 30.29 -4.78
N GLU A 252 6.98 30.11 -5.53
CA GLU A 252 7.01 29.47 -6.85
C GLU A 252 6.73 27.96 -6.82
N GLN A 253 6.96 27.31 -5.68
CA GLN A 253 6.59 25.92 -5.48
C GLN A 253 5.06 25.78 -5.45
N ARG A 254 4.34 26.69 -4.79
CA ARG A 254 2.87 26.61 -4.62
C ARG A 254 2.12 26.40 -5.94
N LEU A 255 2.46 27.11 -7.02
CA LEU A 255 1.75 26.95 -8.30
C LEU A 255 1.94 25.56 -8.94
N ARG A 256 3.13 24.95 -8.78
CA ARG A 256 3.45 23.62 -9.34
C ARG A 256 2.71 22.50 -8.61
N TYR A 257 2.54 22.64 -7.31
CA TYR A 257 1.79 21.67 -6.50
C TYR A 257 0.31 21.60 -6.94
N PHE A 258 -0.31 22.74 -7.28
CA PHE A 258 -1.75 22.82 -7.55
C PHE A 258 -2.07 22.20 -8.90
N ALA A 259 -1.21 22.44 -9.88
CA ALA A 259 -1.31 21.87 -11.23
C ALA A 259 -1.16 20.34 -11.28
N SER A 260 -0.75 19.70 -10.18
CA SER A 260 -0.54 18.25 -10.09
C SER A 260 -1.51 17.53 -9.15
N GLY A 261 -2.45 18.27 -8.55
CA GLY A 261 -3.47 17.69 -7.68
C GLY A 261 -4.39 16.75 -8.44
N LEU A 262 -4.87 15.70 -7.78
CA LEU A 262 -5.89 14.81 -8.33
C LEU A 262 -7.25 15.19 -7.75
N VAL A 263 -8.27 15.23 -8.60
CA VAL A 263 -9.66 15.41 -8.17
C VAL A 263 -10.41 14.12 -8.41
N TYR A 264 -10.97 13.59 -7.34
CA TYR A 264 -11.82 12.42 -7.36
C TYR A 264 -13.29 12.85 -7.25
N TYR A 265 -14.18 12.18 -7.98
CA TYR A 265 -15.62 12.38 -7.86
C TYR A 265 -16.28 11.08 -7.43
N GLU A 266 -16.99 11.13 -6.31
CA GLU A 266 -17.82 10.04 -5.82
C GLU A 266 -19.23 10.18 -6.38
N LEU A 267 -19.70 9.13 -7.03
CA LEU A 267 -21.05 9.01 -7.58
C LEU A 267 -21.87 8.08 -6.71
N ARG A 268 -23.13 8.45 -6.47
CA ARG A 268 -24.03 7.64 -5.67
C ARG A 268 -25.34 7.41 -6.40
N PRO A 269 -25.93 6.20 -6.35
CA PRO A 269 -27.24 5.94 -6.97
C PRO A 269 -28.37 6.77 -6.34
N ASP A 270 -28.25 7.10 -5.05
CA ASP A 270 -29.23 7.84 -4.26
C ASP A 270 -29.05 9.37 -4.32
N GLY A 271 -28.00 9.86 -4.99
CA GLY A 271 -27.60 11.25 -4.99
C GLY A 271 -27.29 11.76 -6.39
N PRO A 272 -28.07 12.72 -6.92
CA PRO A 272 -27.84 13.18 -8.29
C PRO A 272 -26.59 14.06 -8.40
N ASN A 273 -26.01 14.52 -7.29
CA ASN A 273 -24.85 15.42 -7.26
C ASN A 273 -23.57 14.65 -6.86
N PRO A 274 -22.53 14.64 -7.71
CA PRO A 274 -21.23 14.10 -7.34
C PRO A 274 -20.59 14.86 -6.17
N THR A 275 -19.90 14.15 -5.29
CA THR A 275 -19.06 14.77 -4.25
C THR A 275 -17.59 14.68 -4.63
N SER A 276 -16.85 15.80 -4.53
CA SER A 276 -15.44 15.85 -4.91
C SER A 276 -14.48 15.65 -3.73
N LYS A 277 -13.33 15.02 -3.97
CA LYS A 277 -12.19 14.93 -3.05
C LYS A 277 -10.93 15.39 -3.75
N VAL A 278 -10.11 16.20 -3.08
CA VAL A 278 -8.88 16.76 -3.66
C VAL A 278 -7.67 16.15 -2.97
N TYR A 279 -6.75 15.65 -3.78
CA TYR A 279 -5.51 15.00 -3.36
C TYR A 279 -4.32 15.87 -3.75
N PHE A 280 -3.49 16.20 -2.77
CA PHE A 280 -2.24 16.91 -2.96
C PHE A 280 -1.09 15.91 -2.97
N PRO A 281 -0.27 15.83 -4.04
CA PRO A 281 0.87 14.91 -4.11
C PRO A 281 2.02 15.42 -3.23
N VAL A 282 2.09 14.95 -2.00
CA VAL A 282 3.03 15.45 -0.98
C VAL A 282 4.46 15.10 -1.35
N GLN A 283 4.71 13.84 -1.71
CA GLN A 283 6.04 13.28 -2.00
C GLN A 283 6.81 14.07 -3.06
N ARG A 284 6.12 14.53 -4.11
CA ARG A 284 6.74 15.11 -5.31
C ARG A 284 7.22 16.53 -5.11
N HIS A 285 6.78 17.18 -4.05
CA HIS A 285 6.94 18.60 -3.95
C HIS A 285 7.51 19.07 -2.62
N LEU A 286 7.25 18.37 -1.51
CA LEU A 286 7.94 18.67 -0.27
C LEU A 286 9.37 18.12 -0.32
N SER A 287 10.27 18.84 0.33
CA SER A 287 11.70 18.50 0.40
C SER A 287 11.96 17.22 1.20
N ASN A 288 11.16 16.98 2.24
CA ASN A 288 11.26 15.79 3.08
C ASN A 288 9.95 15.50 3.82
N ASP A 289 9.84 14.28 4.35
CA ASP A 289 8.66 13.82 5.08
C ASP A 289 8.45 14.54 6.42
N LEU A 290 9.51 15.11 7.03
CA LEU A 290 9.39 15.90 8.24
C LEU A 290 8.59 17.19 8.00
N SER A 291 8.75 17.81 6.82
CA SER A 291 7.98 18.99 6.44
C SER A 291 6.49 18.65 6.29
N ALA A 292 6.19 17.48 5.70
CA ALA A 292 4.81 16.96 5.63
C ALA A 292 4.26 16.74 7.04
N ALA A 293 5.02 16.03 7.89
CA ALA A 293 4.58 15.67 9.22
C ALA A 293 4.34 16.89 10.12
N LYS A 294 5.19 17.92 10.04
CA LYS A 294 4.99 19.19 10.76
C LYS A 294 3.75 19.95 10.28
N ALA A 295 3.46 19.91 8.98
CA ALA A 295 2.21 20.48 8.47
C ALA A 295 0.99 19.77 9.07
N ILE A 296 1.05 18.44 9.19
CA ILE A 296 0.00 17.66 9.83
C ILE A 296 -0.08 17.94 11.33
N ASP A 297 1.04 18.04 12.05
CA ASP A 297 1.08 18.42 13.47
C ASP A 297 0.31 19.73 13.71
N ARG A 298 0.52 20.75 12.87
CA ARG A 298 -0.21 22.02 12.96
C ARG A 298 -1.72 21.82 12.80
N LEU A 299 -2.13 20.97 11.86
CA LEU A 299 -3.54 20.69 11.57
C LEU A 299 -4.21 19.81 12.61
N THR A 300 -3.47 18.95 13.30
CA THR A 300 -4.03 17.92 14.19
C THR A 300 -3.73 18.15 15.67
N SER A 301 -2.99 19.20 16.02
CA SER A 301 -2.63 19.57 17.41
C SER A 301 -3.82 19.73 18.38
N HIS A 302 -5.02 19.93 17.85
CA HIS A 302 -6.25 20.06 18.64
C HIS A 302 -7.00 18.73 18.84
N LEU A 303 -6.57 17.66 18.16
CA LEU A 303 -7.22 16.35 18.22
C LEU A 303 -6.70 15.55 19.42
N PRO A 304 -7.56 14.88 20.21
CA PRO A 304 -7.13 14.15 21.42
C PRO A 304 -6.09 13.05 21.18
N ILE A 305 -6.02 12.50 19.97
CA ILE A 305 -5.09 11.43 19.59
C ILE A 305 -3.64 11.91 19.46
N PHE A 306 -3.43 13.23 19.28
CA PHE A 306 -2.12 13.84 19.21
C PHE A 306 -1.98 14.94 20.26
N SER A 307 -0.78 15.10 20.81
CA SER A 307 -0.50 16.17 21.78
C SER A 307 0.87 16.78 21.51
N PRO A 308 1.23 17.91 22.13
CA PRO A 308 2.58 18.45 22.05
C PRO A 308 3.66 17.44 22.46
N GLU A 309 3.35 16.53 23.40
CA GLU A 309 4.23 15.46 23.87
C GLU A 309 4.22 14.22 22.96
N ASN A 310 3.13 14.02 22.21
CA ASN A 310 2.97 12.91 21.25
C ASN A 310 2.47 13.44 19.89
N PRO A 311 3.31 14.17 19.14
CA PRO A 311 2.93 14.74 17.86
C PRO A 311 2.80 13.66 16.78
N TYR A 312 2.07 13.96 15.70
CA TYR A 312 1.97 13.09 14.54
C TYR A 312 3.35 12.79 13.92
N SER A 313 4.27 13.76 13.91
CA SER A 313 5.64 13.55 13.43
C SER A 313 6.41 12.47 14.20
N GLY A 314 6.33 12.45 15.53
CA GLY A 314 6.93 11.40 16.35
C GLY A 314 6.28 10.04 16.12
N PHE A 315 4.96 10.02 15.97
CA PHE A 315 4.21 8.83 15.62
C PHE A 315 4.64 8.22 14.28
N ILE A 316 4.69 9.02 13.20
CA ILE A 316 5.08 8.52 11.88
C ILE A 316 6.53 8.05 11.85
N GLN A 317 7.45 8.73 12.55
CA GLN A 317 8.82 8.27 12.69
C GLN A 317 8.91 6.89 13.36
N THR A 318 8.00 6.59 14.30
CA THR A 318 7.88 5.27 14.95
C THR A 318 7.33 4.22 13.99
N VAL A 319 6.37 4.58 13.14
CA VAL A 319 5.77 3.68 12.14
C VAL A 319 6.78 3.31 11.06
N PHE A 320 7.63 4.25 10.65
CA PHE A 320 8.62 4.08 9.58
C PHE A 320 10.05 4.36 10.08
N PRO A 321 10.63 3.46 10.90
CA PRO A 321 11.92 3.69 11.54
C PRO A 321 13.12 3.50 10.60
N HIS A 322 12.90 3.03 9.37
CA HIS A 322 13.97 2.76 8.41
C HIS A 322 14.62 4.03 7.87
N GLN A 323 13.98 5.19 8.03
CA GLN A 323 14.46 6.46 7.52
C GLN A 323 14.11 7.59 8.49
N GLU A 324 15.07 8.49 8.73
CA GLU A 324 14.82 9.78 9.38
C GLU A 324 13.92 10.66 8.50
N LEU A 325 12.81 11.17 9.04
CA LEU A 325 11.85 11.97 8.26
C LEU A 325 12.46 13.23 7.63
N SER A 326 13.56 13.76 8.18
CA SER A 326 14.25 14.95 7.63
C SER A 326 15.14 14.65 6.43
N SER A 327 15.46 13.38 6.16
CA SER A 327 16.49 13.00 5.18
C SER A 327 16.04 13.15 3.73
N ARG A 328 14.85 12.64 3.39
CA ARG A 328 14.23 12.74 2.06
C ARG A 328 12.72 12.63 2.15
N SER A 329 12.02 12.87 1.04
CA SER A 329 10.62 12.49 0.88
C SER A 329 10.51 11.04 0.38
N GLY A 330 9.35 10.43 0.59
CA GLY A 330 9.06 9.08 0.14
C GLY A 330 7.88 8.46 0.87
N ILE A 331 7.74 8.74 2.16
CA ILE A 331 6.71 8.15 3.02
C ILE A 331 5.33 8.76 2.75
N HIS A 332 5.19 10.09 2.70
CA HIS A 332 3.88 10.71 2.45
C HIS A 332 3.63 10.85 0.94
N THR A 333 2.84 9.95 0.35
CA THR A 333 2.48 10.01 -1.08
C THR A 333 1.50 11.17 -1.35
N TYR A 334 0.37 11.17 -0.64
CA TYR A 334 -0.72 12.14 -0.82
C TYR A 334 -1.30 12.60 0.52
N ALA A 335 -1.81 13.82 0.52
CA ALA A 335 -2.70 14.34 1.56
C ALA A 335 -3.99 14.82 0.92
N CYS A 336 -5.12 14.47 1.52
CA CYS A 336 -6.45 14.77 1.01
C CYS A 336 -7.30 15.38 2.12
N CYS A 337 -8.15 16.34 1.76
CA CYS A 337 -9.22 16.83 2.62
C CYS A 337 -10.57 16.52 1.96
N THR A 338 -11.48 15.92 2.73
CA THR A 338 -12.85 15.67 2.31
C THR A 338 -13.81 16.41 3.23
N VAL A 339 -14.74 17.17 2.66
CA VAL A 339 -15.91 17.69 3.38
C VAL A 339 -17.00 16.62 3.34
N LYS A 340 -17.50 16.26 4.52
CA LYS A 340 -18.65 15.37 4.68
C LYS A 340 -19.85 16.21 5.13
N PRO A 341 -21.10 15.72 4.98
CA PRO A 341 -22.28 16.41 5.50
C PRO A 341 -22.15 16.81 6.98
N VAL A 342 -21.43 15.98 7.76
CA VAL A 342 -21.03 16.28 9.14
C VAL A 342 -19.50 16.23 9.23
N GLY A 343 -18.88 17.40 9.37
CA GLY A 343 -17.46 17.54 9.67
C GLY A 343 -16.50 17.54 8.47
N SER A 344 -15.28 17.10 8.71
CA SER A 344 -14.24 16.90 7.69
C SER A 344 -13.41 15.68 8.04
N GLU A 345 -12.73 15.17 7.02
CA GLU A 345 -11.71 14.15 7.16
C GLU A 345 -10.43 14.61 6.46
N ILE A 346 -9.29 14.46 7.14
CA ILE A 346 -7.97 14.52 6.53
C ILE A 346 -7.55 13.08 6.28
N SER A 347 -7.26 12.73 5.03
CA SER A 347 -6.71 11.42 4.66
C SER A 347 -5.25 11.58 4.25
N LEU A 348 -4.37 10.75 4.79
CA LEU A 348 -2.95 10.69 4.43
C LEU A 348 -2.66 9.32 3.82
N TYR A 349 -1.96 9.33 2.69
CA TYR A 349 -1.53 8.15 1.97
C TYR A 349 -0.03 8.00 2.18
N LEU A 350 0.35 6.83 2.66
CA LEU A 350 1.66 6.52 3.21
C LEU A 350 2.25 5.35 2.43
N ASN A 351 3.38 5.59 1.78
CA ASN A 351 4.17 4.55 1.17
C ASN A 351 5.00 3.84 2.25
N PRO A 352 4.85 2.52 2.43
CA PRO A 352 5.69 1.79 3.37
C PRO A 352 7.14 1.65 2.92
N GLU A 353 7.42 1.97 1.65
CA GLU A 353 8.72 1.88 1.00
C GLU A 353 9.37 0.51 1.22
N ALA A 354 8.63 -0.57 0.97
CA ALA A 354 9.10 -1.94 1.23
C ALA A 354 10.39 -2.29 0.45
N PHE A 355 10.65 -1.56 -0.64
CA PHE A 355 11.80 -1.75 -1.51
C PHE A 355 12.91 -0.72 -1.30
N ALA A 356 12.78 0.17 -0.31
CA ALA A 356 13.77 1.21 -0.02
C ALA A 356 15.16 0.60 0.21
N PRO A 357 16.24 1.23 -0.29
CA PRO A 357 17.61 0.79 -0.02
C PRO A 357 17.92 0.68 1.47
N GLU A 358 17.38 1.60 2.28
CA GLU A 358 17.58 1.66 3.73
C GLU A 358 17.08 0.39 4.43
N ARG A 359 16.04 -0.24 3.90
CA ARG A 359 15.54 -1.51 4.44
C ARG A 359 16.37 -2.73 4.02
N LYS A 360 17.29 -2.58 3.05
CA LYS A 360 18.16 -3.67 2.56
C LYS A 360 19.50 -3.74 3.30
N VAL A 361 19.69 -2.95 4.36
CA VAL A 361 20.94 -2.92 5.15
C VAL A 361 21.00 -4.10 6.14
N GLY A 362 22.21 -4.48 6.55
CA GLY A 362 22.45 -5.51 7.57
C GLY A 362 22.15 -6.93 7.11
N LEU A 363 21.54 -7.72 7.99
CA LEU A 363 21.29 -9.14 7.81
C LEU A 363 20.45 -9.46 6.56
N ARG A 364 19.52 -8.56 6.20
CA ARG A 364 18.70 -8.68 4.99
C ARG A 364 19.54 -8.53 3.72
N GLY A 365 20.42 -7.54 3.63
CA GLY A 365 21.33 -7.38 2.49
C GLY A 365 22.27 -8.57 2.35
N ALA A 366 22.76 -9.09 3.47
CA ALA A 366 23.60 -10.27 3.50
C ALA A 366 22.86 -11.54 3.06
N LEU A 367 21.62 -11.75 3.52
CA LEU A 367 20.77 -12.86 3.10
C LEU A 367 20.40 -12.74 1.63
N ALA A 368 19.92 -11.57 1.19
CA ALA A 368 19.53 -11.29 -0.20
C ALA A 368 20.65 -11.60 -1.20
N ALA A 369 21.90 -11.24 -0.87
CA ALA A 369 23.07 -11.54 -1.70
C ALA A 369 23.36 -13.04 -1.84
N GLN A 370 22.85 -13.88 -0.94
CA GLN A 370 23.12 -15.32 -0.88
C GLN A 370 21.96 -16.20 -1.29
N ILE A 371 20.76 -15.62 -1.43
CA ILE A 371 19.57 -16.30 -1.95
C ILE A 371 19.86 -17.07 -3.25
N PRO A 372 20.63 -16.54 -4.22
CA PRO A 372 20.93 -17.28 -5.45
C PRO A 372 21.73 -18.58 -5.22
N THR A 373 22.36 -18.74 -4.05
CA THR A 373 23.26 -19.84 -3.73
C THR A 373 22.71 -20.81 -2.66
N LEU A 374 21.60 -20.49 -2.01
CA LEU A 374 21.02 -21.32 -0.94
C LEU A 374 20.25 -22.52 -1.50
N SER A 375 20.39 -23.68 -0.85
CA SER A 375 19.52 -24.82 -1.14
C SER A 375 18.08 -24.52 -0.72
N PRO A 376 17.05 -25.10 -1.37
CA PRO A 376 15.66 -24.87 -0.99
C PRO A 376 15.33 -25.25 0.46
N PHE A 377 16.02 -26.24 1.01
CA PHE A 377 15.87 -26.66 2.40
C PHE A 377 16.41 -25.61 3.37
N ASP A 378 17.58 -25.03 3.08
CA ASP A 378 18.21 -24.03 3.93
C ASP A 378 17.42 -22.71 3.93
N ALA A 379 16.91 -22.30 2.75
CA ALA A 379 16.03 -21.16 2.62
C ALA A 379 14.76 -21.29 3.48
N HIS A 380 14.15 -22.48 3.52
CA HIS A 380 12.94 -22.74 4.32
C HIS A 380 13.20 -22.68 5.84
N ILE A 381 14.33 -23.21 6.30
CA ILE A 381 14.71 -23.18 7.72
C ILE A 381 14.99 -21.75 8.17
N ILE A 382 15.73 -20.98 7.36
CA ILE A 382 16.03 -19.57 7.64
C ILE A 382 14.73 -18.76 7.70
N ALA A 383 13.84 -18.92 6.71
CA ALA A 383 12.53 -18.24 6.69
C ALA A 383 11.72 -18.51 7.97
N ARG A 384 11.61 -19.77 8.40
CA ARG A 384 10.89 -20.13 9.63
C ARG A 384 11.53 -19.58 10.90
N PHE A 385 12.85 -19.51 10.94
CA PHE A 385 13.57 -18.93 12.07
C PHE A 385 13.26 -17.43 12.23
N PHE A 386 13.34 -16.66 11.14
CA PHE A 386 13.05 -15.23 11.16
C PHE A 386 11.61 -14.93 11.56
N VAL A 387 10.65 -15.64 10.98
CA VAL A 387 9.23 -15.49 11.34
C VAL A 387 9.02 -15.72 12.84
N ARG A 388 9.65 -16.76 13.40
CA ARG A 388 9.51 -17.10 14.83
C ARG A 388 10.19 -16.08 15.77
N GLN A 389 11.39 -15.60 15.45
CA GLN A 389 12.04 -14.56 16.27
C GLN A 389 11.27 -13.23 16.21
N TRP A 390 10.70 -12.92 15.06
CA TRP A 390 9.86 -11.75 14.88
C TRP A 390 8.54 -11.83 15.66
N GLU A 391 7.91 -12.99 15.69
CA GLU A 391 6.71 -13.21 16.52
C GLU A 391 7.01 -13.01 18.01
N LEU A 392 8.17 -13.46 18.49
CA LEU A 392 8.60 -13.26 19.88
C LEU A 392 8.86 -11.77 20.19
N PHE A 393 9.45 -11.03 19.25
CA PHE A 393 9.67 -9.58 19.36
C PHE A 393 8.34 -8.80 19.50
N ILE A 394 7.42 -9.01 18.56
CA ILE A 394 6.16 -8.25 18.47
C ILE A 394 5.20 -8.57 19.63
N ASN A 395 5.30 -9.77 20.20
CA ASN A 395 4.49 -10.20 21.33
C ASN A 395 5.11 -9.80 22.68
N GLY A 396 6.22 -9.04 22.69
CA GLY A 396 6.88 -8.56 23.91
C GLY A 396 7.47 -9.68 24.77
N ALA A 397 7.69 -10.86 24.19
CA ALA A 397 8.22 -12.02 24.91
C ALA A 397 9.74 -11.94 25.11
N GLU A 398 10.47 -11.25 24.22
CA GLU A 398 11.92 -11.00 24.30
C GLU A 398 12.27 -9.64 23.65
N ASP A 399 13.30 -8.95 24.14
CA ASP A 399 13.88 -7.75 23.49
C ASP A 399 14.69 -8.16 22.26
N ALA A 400 13.98 -8.45 21.17
CA ALA A 400 14.54 -8.81 19.88
C ALA A 400 14.72 -7.60 18.94
N SER A 401 14.65 -6.36 19.46
CA SER A 401 14.90 -5.13 18.70
C SER A 401 16.31 -5.15 18.09
N PHE A 402 17.26 -5.71 18.85
CA PHE A 402 18.61 -5.98 18.43
C PHE A 402 18.70 -6.81 17.14
N CYS A 403 17.80 -7.77 16.89
CA CYS A 403 17.85 -8.64 15.69
C CYS A 403 17.67 -7.90 14.36
N PHE A 404 17.19 -6.66 14.42
CA PHE A 404 16.87 -5.79 13.28
C PHE A 404 17.72 -4.51 13.28
N ALA A 405 18.63 -4.37 14.24
CA ALA A 405 19.57 -3.26 14.28
C ALA A 405 20.57 -3.36 13.10
N PRO A 406 20.98 -2.23 12.49
CA PRO A 406 21.94 -2.23 11.38
C PRO A 406 23.27 -2.91 11.74
N GLU A 407 23.63 -2.92 13.02
CA GLU A 407 24.87 -3.50 13.54
C GLU A 407 24.72 -5.00 13.90
N CYS A 408 23.50 -5.55 13.87
CA CYS A 408 23.25 -6.94 14.23
C CYS A 408 23.89 -7.87 13.20
N CYS A 409 24.95 -8.58 13.62
CA CYS A 409 25.54 -9.60 12.79
C CYS A 409 24.91 -10.96 13.10
N LEU A 410 24.90 -11.86 12.12
CA LEU A 410 24.27 -13.17 12.27
C LEU A 410 24.87 -13.98 13.45
N ARG A 411 26.14 -13.72 13.81
CA ARG A 411 26.80 -14.30 15.00
C ARG A 411 26.06 -13.98 16.29
N ASP A 412 25.45 -12.81 16.40
CA ASP A 412 24.78 -12.40 17.62
C ASP A 412 23.42 -13.11 17.77
N LEU A 413 22.73 -13.36 16.66
CA LEU A 413 21.54 -14.23 16.63
C LEU A 413 21.82 -15.67 17.12
N LEU A 414 23.03 -16.19 16.87
CA LEU A 414 23.45 -17.52 17.34
C LEU A 414 23.63 -17.58 18.87
N VAL A 415 23.98 -16.45 19.49
CA VAL A 415 24.28 -16.35 20.92
C VAL A 415 22.98 -16.19 21.73
N PHE A 416 22.05 -15.38 21.22
CA PHE A 416 20.88 -14.93 21.98
C PHE A 416 19.61 -15.78 21.80
N SER A 417 19.49 -16.61 20.75
CA SER A 417 18.27 -17.40 20.53
C SER A 417 18.39 -18.85 21.00
N PRO A 418 17.63 -19.31 22.03
CA PRO A 418 17.56 -20.72 22.43
C PRO A 418 17.08 -21.63 21.29
N SER A 419 16.27 -21.10 20.38
CA SER A 419 15.78 -21.80 19.19
C SER A 419 16.89 -22.09 18.17
N PHE A 420 17.94 -21.26 18.11
CA PHE A 420 19.09 -21.50 17.23
C PHE A 420 20.07 -22.54 17.80
N ARG A 421 20.16 -22.67 19.14
CA ARG A 421 20.91 -23.79 19.77
C ARG A 421 20.31 -25.15 19.42
N MET A 422 19.01 -25.24 19.11
CA MET A 422 18.43 -26.48 18.57
C MET A 422 18.88 -26.83 17.15
N LEU A 423 19.42 -25.86 16.38
CA LEU A 423 20.03 -26.08 15.08
C LEU A 423 21.53 -26.42 15.18
N GLN A 424 22.17 -26.19 16.35
CA GLN A 424 23.50 -26.73 16.63
C GLN A 424 23.42 -28.27 16.66
N GLY A 425 24.02 -28.88 15.65
CA GLY A 425 23.93 -30.33 15.38
C GLY A 425 23.66 -30.63 13.90
N LYS A 426 23.04 -29.70 13.16
CA LYS A 426 22.95 -29.77 11.69
C LYS A 426 24.17 -29.08 11.08
N HIS A 427 25.31 -29.79 11.12
CA HIS A 427 26.67 -29.31 10.85
C HIS A 427 26.85 -28.43 9.60
N ASN A 428 26.06 -28.62 8.55
CA ASN A 428 26.28 -27.93 7.26
C ASN A 428 25.71 -26.49 7.23
N ILE A 429 24.60 -26.24 7.93
CA ILE A 429 23.91 -24.94 7.90
C ILE A 429 24.70 -23.91 8.71
N VAL A 430 25.11 -24.29 9.92
CA VAL A 430 25.87 -23.41 10.81
C VAL A 430 27.24 -23.05 10.21
N HIS A 431 27.92 -23.98 9.54
CA HIS A 431 29.21 -23.72 8.91
C HIS A 431 29.11 -22.82 7.66
N HIS A 432 28.11 -23.05 6.81
CA HIS A 432 27.88 -22.23 5.62
C HIS A 432 27.48 -20.81 5.98
N VAL A 433 26.66 -20.65 7.02
CA VAL A 433 26.20 -19.36 7.50
C VAL A 433 27.30 -18.60 8.29
N LEU A 434 28.19 -19.30 9.00
CA LEU A 434 29.34 -18.69 9.68
C LEU A 434 30.46 -18.26 8.72
N SER A 435 30.69 -18.97 7.61
CA SER A 435 31.74 -18.61 6.63
C SER A 435 31.44 -17.29 5.93
N VAL A 436 30.16 -17.00 5.73
CA VAL A 436 29.59 -15.79 5.13
C VAL A 436 29.83 -14.53 5.96
N SER A 437 29.77 -14.65 7.28
CA SER A 437 29.94 -13.51 8.21
C SER A 437 31.34 -12.86 8.15
N ARG A 438 32.34 -13.59 7.63
CA ARG A 438 33.74 -13.12 7.57
C ARG A 438 34.00 -12.10 6.44
N THR A 439 33.11 -11.98 5.47
CA THR A 439 33.34 -11.19 4.23
C THR A 439 32.88 -9.72 4.33
N PHE A 440 32.18 -9.32 5.38
CA PHE A 440 31.46 -8.03 5.48
C PHE A 440 32.26 -6.83 6.01
N ARG A 441 33.61 -6.83 5.93
CA ARG A 441 34.41 -5.73 6.52
C ARG A 441 34.59 -4.46 5.69
N SER A 442 34.13 -4.35 4.44
CA SER A 442 34.28 -3.09 3.68
C SER A 442 33.48 -3.05 2.38
N VAL A 443 32.45 -2.20 2.28
CA VAL A 443 31.96 -1.69 0.98
C VAL A 443 31.42 -0.25 1.14
N SER A 444 31.98 0.69 0.37
CA SER A 444 31.49 2.05 0.16
C SER A 444 30.87 2.15 -1.24
N ILE A 445 29.74 2.84 -1.43
CA ILE A 445 29.06 2.94 -2.73
C ILE A 445 28.86 4.43 -3.12
N VAL A 446 29.25 4.76 -4.35
CA VAL A 446 29.04 6.04 -5.05
C VAL A 446 27.89 5.86 -6.04
N GLY A 447 26.96 6.81 -6.12
CA GLY A 447 25.75 6.72 -6.97
C GLY A 447 25.62 7.81 -8.03
N THR A 448 24.89 7.50 -9.10
CA THR A 448 24.48 8.44 -10.16
C THR A 448 22.99 8.27 -10.45
N VAL A 449 22.27 9.39 -10.61
CA VAL A 449 20.79 9.49 -10.74
C VAL A 449 20.38 9.77 -12.18
N THR A 450 19.21 9.28 -12.62
CA THR A 450 18.52 9.82 -13.81
C THR A 450 16.98 9.72 -13.65
N PHE A 451 16.28 10.79 -14.05
CA PHE A 451 14.81 10.96 -13.96
C PHE A 451 14.09 10.65 -15.27
N LYS A 452 12.80 10.27 -15.18
CA LYS A 452 11.86 10.31 -16.32
C LYS A 452 10.41 10.59 -15.87
N ALA A 453 9.71 11.44 -16.62
CA ALA A 453 8.31 11.84 -16.43
C ALA A 453 7.36 11.10 -17.39
N LEU A 454 6.05 11.00 -17.06
CA LEU A 454 4.94 11.57 -17.84
C LEU A 454 3.51 11.10 -17.44
N SER A 455 2.61 12.10 -17.52
CA SER A 455 1.20 12.14 -17.98
C SER A 455 0.07 11.32 -17.32
N HIS A 456 -0.82 12.11 -16.71
CA HIS A 456 -2.15 11.87 -16.17
C HIS A 456 -3.08 10.96 -17.01
N GLY A 457 -3.83 10.10 -16.33
CA GLY A 457 -4.97 9.34 -16.84
C GLY A 457 -6.15 9.40 -15.87
N LEU A 458 -7.37 9.21 -16.38
CA LEU A 458 -8.60 9.13 -15.59
C LEU A 458 -8.77 7.72 -15.01
N CYS A 459 -9.14 7.64 -13.73
CA CYS A 459 -9.36 6.39 -12.97
C CYS A 459 -10.79 6.36 -12.42
N MET A 460 -11.40 5.17 -12.35
CA MET A 460 -12.69 4.96 -11.69
C MET A 460 -12.50 4.04 -10.48
N ILE A 461 -13.10 4.42 -9.36
CA ILE A 461 -12.98 3.73 -8.07
C ILE A 461 -14.40 3.40 -7.63
N LEU A 462 -14.62 2.16 -7.21
CA LEU A 462 -15.88 1.70 -6.62
C LEU A 462 -15.66 1.23 -5.19
#